data_AF-A0A842NVS8-F1
#
_entry.id   AF-A0A842NVS8-F1
#
_cell.length_a   1.000
_cell.length_b   1.000
_cell.length_c   1.000
_cell.angle_alpha   90.00
_cell.angle_beta   90.00
_cell.angle_gamma   90.00
#
_symmetry.space_group_name_H-M   'P 1'
#
loop_
_entity.id
_entity.type
_entity.pdbx_description
1 polymer ?
#
loop_
_entity_poly.entity_id
_entity_poly.type
_entity_poly.pdbx_seq_one_letter_code
_entity_poly.pdbx_strand_id
1 'polypeptide(L)'
;MFLNKKAQGISINVIIIAAIALLVLVILSVLLLRGGGTIVDGTSCEALAGAQCAPDCASLSTGTTIFSVNTGAPCSDDTLKCCVKIGT
;
A
#
# COMPACT_ATOMS: atom_id res chain seq x y z
N MET A 1 -41.48 19.87 36.52
CA MET A 1 -40.27 19.59 35.72
C MET A 1 -40.43 18.21 35.12
N PHE A 2 -41.11 18.09 33.98
CA PHE A 2 -41.39 16.82 33.32
C PHE A 2 -40.40 16.60 32.18
N LEU A 3 -39.22 16.05 32.52
CA LEU A 3 -38.39 15.37 31.54
C LEU A 3 -38.61 13.88 31.73
N ASN A 4 -39.58 13.29 31.02
CA ASN A 4 -39.56 11.85 30.79
C ASN A 4 -40.40 11.47 29.57
N LYS A 5 -39.87 10.51 28.79
CA LYS A 5 -40.45 9.85 27.60
C LYS A 5 -40.56 10.65 26.29
N LYS A 6 -39.43 10.86 25.62
CA LYS A 6 -39.35 10.83 24.14
C LYS A 6 -38.17 9.99 23.61
N ALA A 7 -37.85 8.90 24.32
CA ALA A 7 -36.80 7.95 23.92
C ALA A 7 -37.34 6.53 23.65
N GLN A 8 -38.65 6.40 23.43
CA GLN A 8 -39.28 5.13 23.01
C GLN A 8 -39.68 5.26 21.55
N GLY A 9 -38.84 4.73 20.66
CA GLY A 9 -39.13 4.76 19.22
C GLY A 9 -38.07 4.14 18.33
N ILE A 10 -36.87 3.83 18.85
CA ILE A 10 -35.98 2.92 18.12
C ILE A 10 -36.56 1.53 18.29
N SER A 11 -37.31 1.10 17.26
CA SER A 11 -37.81 -0.25 17.11
C SER A 11 -36.65 -1.24 17.28
N ILE A 12 -36.88 -2.33 18.02
CA ILE A 12 -35.90 -3.41 18.22
C ILE A 12 -35.28 -3.85 16.89
N ASN A 13 -36.05 -3.86 15.80
CA ASN A 13 -35.56 -4.20 14.47
C ASN A 13 -34.45 -3.25 13.98
N VAL A 14 -34.51 -1.97 14.31
CA VAL A 14 -33.50 -0.99 13.92
C VAL A 14 -32.18 -1.25 14.65
N ILE A 15 -32.24 -1.60 15.93
CA ILE A 15 -31.04 -1.96 16.72
C ILE A 15 -30.38 -3.20 16.12
N ILE A 16 -31.19 -4.21 15.75
CA ILE A 16 -30.70 -5.45 15.14
C ILE A 16 -30.00 -5.17 13.80
N ILE A 17 -30.62 -4.38 12.92
CA ILE A 17 -30.04 -4.05 11.62
C ILE A 17 -28.73 -3.25 11.80
N ALA A 18 -28.70 -2.28 12.73
CA ALA A 18 -27.50 -1.51 13.03
C ALA A 18 -26.36 -2.39 13.55
N ALA A 19 -26.66 -3.36 14.42
CA ALA A 19 -25.67 -4.30 14.93
C ALA A 19 -25.11 -5.23 13.84
N ILE A 20 -25.96 -5.75 12.95
CA ILE A 20 -25.53 -6.58 11.83
C ILE A 20 -24.64 -5.78 10.87
N ALA A 21 -25.04 -4.54 10.53
CA ALA A 21 -24.25 -3.67 9.66
C ALA A 21 -22.86 -3.39 10.24
N LEU A 22 -22.77 -3.11 11.55
CA LEU A 22 -21.49 -2.93 12.22
C LEU A 22 -20.62 -4.20 12.17
N LEU A 23 -21.22 -5.37 12.39
CA LEU A 23 -20.51 -6.65 12.35
C LEU A 23 -19.90 -6.89 10.97
N VAL A 24 -20.67 -6.67 9.90
CA VAL A 24 -20.18 -6.82 8.52
C VAL A 24 -19.04 -5.85 8.23
N LEU A 25 -19.14 -4.58 8.66
CA LEU A 25 -18.08 -3.60 8.47
C LEU A 25 -16.78 -3.99 9.18
N VAL A 26 -16.87 -4.57 10.39
CA VAL A 26 -15.70 -5.05 11.13
C VAL A 26 -15.04 -6.24 10.42
N ILE A 27 -15.83 -7.17 9.87
CA ILE A 27 -15.26 -8.29 9.11
C ILE A 27 -14.55 -7.78 7.86
N LEU A 28 -15.18 -6.88 7.10
CA LEU A 28 -14.60 -6.29 5.90
C LEU A 28 -13.30 -5.54 6.20
N SER A 29 -13.27 -4.73 7.26
CA SER A 29 -12.06 -3.99 7.63
C SER A 29 -10.91 -4.94 7.97
N VAL A 30 -11.16 -6.01 8.73
CA VAL A 30 -10.13 -7.03 9.05
C VAL A 30 -9.66 -7.77 7.80
N LEU A 31 -10.55 -8.12 6.87
CA LEU A 31 -10.16 -8.78 5.62
C LEU A 31 -9.33 -7.85 4.72
N LEU A 32 -9.68 -6.57 4.64
CA LEU A 32 -8.90 -5.57 3.92
C LEU A 32 -7.53 -5.34 4.55
N LEU A 33 -7.43 -5.32 5.88
CA LEU A 33 -6.15 -5.24 6.59
C LEU A 33 -5.29 -6.49 6.38
N ARG A 34 -5.90 -7.67 6.36
CA ARG A 34 -5.21 -8.95 6.09
C ARG A 34 -4.76 -9.08 4.64
N GLY A 35 -5.56 -8.59 3.68
CA GLY A 35 -5.23 -8.60 2.26
C GLY A 35 -4.30 -7.47 1.81
N GLY A 36 -4.39 -6.30 2.46
CA GLY A 36 -3.58 -5.11 2.16
C GLY A 36 -2.23 -5.06 2.89
N GLY A 37 -1.98 -5.98 3.83
CA GLY A 37 -0.72 -6.07 4.57
C GLY A 37 0.48 -6.55 3.74
N THR A 38 0.27 -6.96 2.48
CA THR A 38 1.33 -7.13 1.49
C THR A 38 1.37 -5.90 0.59
N ILE A 39 1.77 -4.76 1.16
CA ILE A 39 2.55 -3.82 0.38
C ILE A 39 3.84 -4.59 0.09
N VAL A 40 3.89 -5.27 -1.06
CA VAL A 40 5.14 -5.73 -1.62
C VAL A 40 5.89 -4.45 -1.90
N ASP A 41 6.68 -3.99 -0.93
CA ASP A 41 7.81 -3.12 -1.22
C ASP A 41 8.47 -3.75 -2.44
N GLY A 42 8.43 -3.05 -3.56
CA GLY A 42 8.91 -3.58 -4.82
C GLY A 42 10.38 -3.92 -4.68
N THR A 43 10.69 -5.16 -4.27
CA THR A 43 12.05 -5.69 -4.20
C THR A 43 12.51 -6.12 -5.58
N SER A 44 11.92 -5.59 -6.65
CA SER A 44 12.47 -5.70 -7.99
C SER A 44 12.97 -4.33 -8.38
N CYS A 45 14.12 -4.29 -9.06
CA CYS A 45 14.65 -3.03 -9.56
C CYS A 45 13.58 -2.29 -10.37
N GLU A 46 12.81 -3.01 -11.19
CA GLU A 46 11.75 -2.47 -12.05
C GLU A 46 10.54 -1.88 -11.31
N ALA A 47 10.34 -2.24 -10.04
CA ALA A 47 9.26 -1.69 -9.22
C ALA A 47 9.63 -0.36 -8.55
N LEU A 48 10.93 0.02 -8.54
CA LEU A 48 11.35 1.35 -8.15
C LEU A 48 11.10 2.33 -9.30
N ALA A 49 10.29 3.35 -9.05
CA ALA A 49 10.00 4.39 -10.04
C ALA A 49 11.29 5.06 -10.54
N GLY A 50 11.56 4.97 -11.85
CA GLY A 50 12.75 5.55 -12.47
C GLY A 50 14.02 4.68 -12.38
N ALA A 51 13.89 3.42 -11.98
CA ALA A 51 14.96 2.45 -11.98
C ALA A 51 15.09 1.74 -13.33
N GLN A 52 16.33 1.40 -13.70
CA GLN A 52 16.66 0.61 -14.86
C GLN A 52 17.80 -0.36 -14.53
N CYS A 53 17.69 -1.59 -15.03
CA CYS A 53 18.78 -2.57 -14.97
C CYS A 53 19.78 -2.30 -16.09
N ALA A 54 21.04 -2.07 -15.72
CA ALA A 54 22.11 -1.82 -16.68
C ALA A 54 23.42 -2.45 -16.20
N PRO A 55 24.34 -2.83 -17.12
CA PRO A 55 25.64 -3.37 -16.73
C PRO A 55 26.46 -2.35 -15.92
N ASP A 56 26.27 -1.06 -16.21
CA ASP A 56 26.83 0.02 -15.41
C ASP A 56 25.93 1.27 -15.42
N CYS A 57 25.76 1.88 -14.24
CA CYS A 57 24.90 3.06 -14.07
C CYS A 57 25.47 4.33 -14.70
N ALA A 58 26.77 4.37 -15.03
CA ALA A 58 27.37 5.49 -15.74
C ALA A 58 26.90 5.56 -17.20
N SER A 59 26.50 4.44 -17.79
CA SER A 59 26.09 4.35 -19.20
C SER A 59 24.71 4.95 -19.46
N LEU A 60 23.92 5.20 -18.42
CA LEU A 60 22.55 5.74 -18.51
C LEU A 60 22.51 7.28 -18.37
N SER A 61 23.66 7.92 -18.14
CA SER A 61 23.71 9.35 -17.86
C SER A 61 23.76 10.20 -19.13
N THR A 62 22.62 10.78 -19.48
CA THR A 62 22.57 12.07 -20.20
C THR A 62 21.93 13.11 -19.27
N GLY A 63 22.68 13.57 -18.26
CA GLY A 63 22.37 14.81 -17.53
C GLY A 63 21.63 14.71 -16.20
N THR A 64 21.60 13.55 -15.53
CA THR A 64 21.01 13.40 -14.17
C THR A 64 21.87 12.54 -13.27
N THR A 65 21.80 12.76 -11.95
CA THR A 65 22.44 11.93 -10.93
C THR A 65 21.79 10.55 -10.87
N ILE A 66 22.57 9.53 -11.24
CA ILE A 66 22.17 8.12 -11.20
C ILE A 66 22.94 7.44 -10.08
N PHE A 67 22.24 6.75 -9.19
CA PHE A 67 22.85 5.98 -8.11
C PHE A 67 22.63 4.48 -8.35
N SER A 68 23.69 3.69 -8.14
CA SER A 68 23.57 2.24 -8.01
C SER A 68 23.01 1.95 -6.64
N VAL A 69 21.78 1.43 -6.61
CA VAL A 69 21.17 1.02 -5.34
C VAL A 69 21.46 -0.45 -5.17
N ASN A 70 22.18 -0.82 -4.11
CA ASN A 70 22.29 -2.21 -3.69
C ASN A 70 21.03 -2.55 -2.89
N THR A 71 19.87 -2.37 -3.54
CA THR A 71 18.64 -2.99 -3.09
C THR A 71 18.85 -4.49 -3.24
N GLY A 72 18.44 -5.30 -2.27
CA GLY A 72 18.43 -6.78 -2.40
C GLY A 72 17.46 -7.30 -3.48
N ALA A 73 17.25 -6.50 -4.52
CA ALA A 73 16.36 -6.63 -5.64
C ALA A 73 17.19 -6.99 -6.87
N PRO A 74 17.31 -8.29 -7.20
CA PRO A 74 18.10 -8.71 -8.35
C PRO A 74 17.45 -8.19 -9.63
N CYS A 75 18.28 -7.67 -10.53
CA CYS A 75 17.92 -7.68 -11.95
C CYS A 75 17.84 -9.13 -12.40
N SER A 76 17.05 -9.44 -13.44
CA SER A 76 16.90 -10.80 -13.97
C SER A 76 18.24 -11.49 -14.31
N ASP A 77 19.28 -10.69 -14.51
CA ASP A 77 20.66 -11.15 -14.67
C ASP A 77 21.55 -10.60 -13.53
N ASP A 78 22.31 -11.49 -12.87
CA ASP A 78 23.27 -11.15 -11.79
C ASP A 78 24.43 -10.24 -12.26
N THR A 79 24.55 -10.01 -13.56
CA THR A 79 25.55 -9.11 -14.16
C THR A 79 25.06 -7.67 -14.29
N LEU A 80 23.78 -7.42 -14.06
CA LEU A 80 23.14 -6.11 -14.18
C LEU A 80 22.95 -5.47 -12.80
N LYS A 81 23.26 -4.18 -12.70
CA LYS A 81 23.04 -3.37 -11.50
C LYS A 81 21.74 -2.60 -11.61
N CYS A 82 21.09 -2.40 -10.46
CA CYS A 82 19.92 -1.54 -10.38
C CYS A 82 20.32 -0.07 -10.29
N CYS A 83 19.98 0.71 -11.33
CA CYS A 83 20.34 2.10 -11.47
C CYS A 83 19.10 2.98 -11.36
N VAL A 84 19.03 3.83 -10.35
CA VAL A 84 17.89 4.74 -10.15
C VAL A 84 18.26 6.14 -10.57
N LYS A 85 17.46 6.73 -11.46
CA LYS A 85 17.53 8.14 -11.82
C LYS A 85 16.82 8.95 -10.75
N ILE A 86 17.57 9.66 -9.92
CA ILE A 86 16.99 10.69 -9.04
C ILE A 86 16.90 11.95 -9.88
N GLY A 87 15.69 12.27 -10.37
CA GLY A 87 15.41 13.57 -10.96
C GLY A 87 15.45 14.64 -9.87
N THR A 88 16.04 15.80 -10.20
CA THR A 88 15.87 17.05 -9.45
C THR A 88 14.44 17.55 -9.56
#